data_AF-A0A1Q6FCG7-F1
#
_entry.id   AF-A0A1Q6FCG7-F1
#
_cell.length_a   1.000
_cell.length_b   1.000
_cell.length_c   1.000
_cell.angle_alpha   90.00
_cell.angle_beta   90.00
_cell.angle_gamma   90.00
#
_symmetry.space_group_name_H-M   'P 1'
#
loop_
_entity.id
_entity.type
_entity.pdbx_description
1 polymer ?
#
loop_
_entity_poly.entity_id
_entity_poly.type
_entity_poly.pdbx_seq_one_letter_code
_entity_poly.pdbx_strand_id
1 'polypeptide(L)' 'MAKRIPTPADIFRFYVDGFRSMTLGRTLWAIILLKLFIMFAILRLFFFPDQLAGMSQEQRSEHVLEQLTIPDVSGK' A
#
# COMPACT_ATOMS: atom_id res chain seq x y z
N MET A 1 -38.08 -22.26 -27.35
CA MET A 1 -37.67 -21.49 -26.15
C MET A 1 -36.14 -21.47 -26.12
N ALA A 2 -35.50 -20.40 -26.61
CA ALA A 2 -34.03 -20.36 -26.72
C ALA A 2 -33.40 -20.09 -25.34
N LYS A 3 -32.54 -21.01 -24.88
CA LYS A 3 -31.76 -20.86 -23.65
C LYS A 3 -30.69 -19.80 -23.89
N ARG A 4 -30.95 -18.57 -23.47
CA ARG A 4 -29.97 -17.47 -23.55
C ARG A 4 -28.84 -17.80 -22.59
N ILE A 5 -27.64 -18.02 -23.13
CA ILE A 5 -26.45 -18.25 -22.32
C ILE A 5 -26.08 -16.91 -21.68
N PRO A 6 -26.03 -16.80 -20.35
CA PRO A 6 -25.63 -15.56 -19.70
C PRO A 6 -24.20 -15.23 -20.12
N THR A 7 -24.02 -14.06 -20.71
CA THR A 7 -22.71 -13.61 -21.11
C THR A 7 -21.95 -13.11 -19.87
N PRO A 8 -20.61 -13.10 -19.88
CA PRO A 8 -19.84 -12.51 -18.78
C PRO A 8 -20.23 -11.07 -18.46
N ALA A 9 -20.71 -10.32 -19.48
CA ALA A 9 -21.21 -8.97 -19.33
C ALA A 9 -22.50 -8.88 -18.50
N ASP A 10 -23.37 -9.89 -18.59
CA ASP A 10 -24.60 -9.97 -17.78
C ASP A 10 -24.27 -10.24 -16.30
N ILE A 11 -23.28 -11.09 -16.06
CA ILE A 11 -22.78 -11.39 -14.70
C ILE A 11 -22.15 -10.14 -14.09
N PHE A 12 -21.34 -9.41 -14.87
CA PHE A 12 -20.74 -8.15 -14.43
C PHE A 12 -21.80 -7.10 -14.09
N ARG A 13 -22.81 -6.92 -14.95
CA ARG A 13 -23.93 -6.01 -14.70
C ARG A 13 -24.72 -6.39 -13.45
N PHE A 14 -25.01 -7.68 -13.25
CA PHE A 14 -25.68 -8.15 -12.04
C PHE A 14 -24.86 -7.84 -10.78
N TYR A 15 -23.55 -8.03 -10.82
CA TYR A 15 -22.67 -7.73 -9.69
C TYR A 15 -22.62 -6.22 -9.40
N VAL A 16 -22.49 -5.39 -10.44
CA VAL A 16 -22.48 -3.92 -10.31
C VAL A 16 -23.84 -3.39 -9.84
N ASP A 17 -24.95 -3.88 -10.39
CA ASP A 17 -26.30 -3.44 -10.02
C ASP A 17 -26.69 -3.93 -8.61
N GLY A 18 -26.34 -5.17 -8.25
CA GLY A 18 -26.50 -5.70 -6.90
C GLY A 18 -25.67 -4.91 -5.88
N PHE A 19 -24.42 -4.61 -6.23
CA PHE A 19 -23.54 -3.82 -5.39
C PHE A 19 -24.01 -2.35 -5.21
N ARG A 20 -24.53 -1.75 -6.28
CA ARG A 20 -24.99 -0.34 -6.28
C ARG A 20 -26.36 -0.15 -5.65
N SER A 21 -27.25 -1.14 -5.77
CA SER A 21 -28.60 -1.12 -5.16
C SER A 21 -28.56 -1.29 -3.63
N MET A 22 -27.47 -1.82 -3.06
CA MET A 22 -27.30 -1.95 -1.62
C MET A 22 -26.72 -0.67 -0.99
N THR A 23 -27.53 0.04 -0.22
CA THR A 23 -27.08 1.14 0.67
C THR A 23 -26.05 0.65 1.68
N LEU A 24 -26.26 -0.53 2.27
CA LEU A 24 -25.33 -1.15 3.21
C LEU A 24 -23.98 -1.50 2.56
N GLY A 25 -23.98 -2.02 1.33
CA GLY A 25 -22.77 -2.38 0.60
C GLY A 25 -21.89 -1.16 0.30
N ARG A 26 -22.51 -0.04 -0.09
CA ARG A 26 -21.81 1.24 -0.28
C ARG A 26 -21.18 1.76 1.01
N THR A 27 -21.92 1.70 2.12
CA THR A 27 -21.40 2.10 3.44
C THR A 27 -20.24 1.21 3.88
N LEU A 28 -20.37 -0.11 3.74
CA LEU A 28 -19.29 -1.06 4.07
C LEU A 28 -18.04 -0.81 3.23
N TRP A 29 -18.19 -0.59 1.92
CA TRP A 29 -17.07 -0.25 1.07
C TRP A 29 -16.40 1.07 1.43
N ALA A 30 -17.19 2.09 1.78
CA ALA A 30 -16.65 3.35 2.27
C ALA A 30 -15.85 3.14 3.56
N ILE A 31 -16.34 2.30 4.49
CA ILE A 31 -15.62 1.92 5.71
C ILE A 31 -14.33 1.17 5.37
N ILE A 32 -14.36 0.21 4.44
CA ILE A 32 -13.17 -0.55 4.01
C ILE A 32 -12.14 0.40 3.40
N LEU A 33 -12.54 1.28 2.46
CA LEU A 33 -11.65 2.27 1.87
C LEU A 33 -11.07 3.23 2.90
N LEU A 34 -11.89 3.73 3.82
CA LEU A 34 -11.45 4.59 4.90
C LEU A 34 -10.44 3.87 5.79
N LYS A 35 -10.71 2.62 6.15
CA LYS A 35 -9.82 1.83 7.01
C LYS A 35 -8.51 1.49 6.31
N LEU A 36 -8.56 1.13 5.02
CA LEU A 36 -7.36 0.93 4.20
C LEU A 36 -6.55 2.22 4.07
N PHE A 37 -7.20 3.36 3.87
CA PHE A 37 -6.53 4.67 3.79
C PHE A 37 -5.88 5.03 5.13
N ILE A 38 -6.59 4.89 6.25
CA ILE A 38 -6.06 5.16 7.60
C ILE A 38 -4.91 4.21 7.91
N MET A 39 -5.06 2.90 7.66
CA MET A 39 -4.00 1.91 7.88
C MET A 39 -2.78 2.22 7.00
N PHE A 40 -2.99 2.58 5.74
CA PHE A 40 -1.91 2.99 4.84
C PHE A 40 -1.23 4.28 5.31
N ALA A 41 -1.98 5.28 5.76
CA ALA A 41 -1.44 6.54 6.25
C ALA A 41 -0.63 6.35 7.53
N ILE A 42 -1.11 5.52 8.46
CA ILE A 42 -0.39 5.17 9.70
C ILE A 42 0.87 4.39 9.34
N LEU A 43 0.78 3.29 8.57
CA LEU A 43 1.97 2.55 8.15
C LEU A 43 2.93 3.48 7.39
N ARG A 44 2.45 4.34 6.50
CA ARG A 44 3.29 5.28 5.76
C ARG A 44 3.97 6.27 6.70
N LEU A 45 3.28 6.83 7.69
CA LEU A 45 3.85 7.78 8.63
C LEU A 45 4.80 7.12 9.64
N PHE A 46 4.52 5.89 10.07
CA PHE A 46 5.33 5.13 11.02
C PHE A 46 6.50 4.36 10.37
N PHE A 47 6.40 3.98 9.10
CA PHE A 47 7.50 3.36 8.33
C PHE A 47 8.32 4.40 7.56
N PHE A 48 7.77 5.59 7.30
CA PHE A 48 8.50 6.75 6.79
C PHE A 48 8.40 7.95 7.74
N PRO A 49 8.65 7.78 9.05
CA PRO A 49 8.79 8.93 9.93
C PRO A 49 10.11 9.56 9.52
N ASP A 50 10.03 10.77 9.00
CA ASP A 50 11.14 11.69 9.14
C ASP A 50 12.48 11.22 8.51
N GLN A 51 12.43 10.73 7.27
CA GLN A 51 13.64 10.73 6.43
C GLN A 51 14.16 12.16 6.12
N LEU A 52 13.52 13.23 6.63
CA LEU A 52 13.64 14.60 6.10
C LEU A 52 13.56 15.77 7.11
N ALA A 53 13.30 15.60 8.41
CA ALA A 53 13.09 16.72 9.35
C ALA A 53 13.82 16.57 10.70
N GLY A 54 14.97 15.88 10.76
CA GLY A 54 15.70 15.78 12.02
C GLY A 54 17.21 15.65 12.00
N MET A 55 17.81 14.78 11.19
CA MET A 55 19.27 14.55 11.22
C MET A 55 19.81 14.11 9.85
N SER A 56 20.92 14.73 9.46
CA SER A 56 21.69 14.61 8.22
C SER A 56 21.89 13.16 7.73
N GLN A 57 21.21 12.81 6.64
CA GLN A 57 21.55 11.62 5.83
C GLN A 57 23.00 11.67 5.33
N GLU A 58 23.56 12.88 5.18
CA GLU A 58 24.93 13.11 4.76
C GLU A 58 25.97 12.60 5.78
N GLN A 59 25.73 12.74 7.10
CA GLN A 59 26.71 12.29 8.11
C GLN A 59 26.67 10.76 8.36
N ARG A 60 25.52 10.10 8.16
CA ARG A 60 25.43 8.64 8.28
C ARG A 60 26.02 7.92 7.06
N SER A 61 25.88 8.48 5.86
CA SER A 61 26.46 7.86 4.66
C SER A 61 27.99 7.95 4.63
N GLU A 62 28.58 9.07 5.08
CA GLU A 62 30.04 9.18 5.16
C GLU A 62 30.66 8.19 6.16
N HIS A 63 30.01 7.95 7.30
CA HIS A 63 30.53 7.00 8.29
C HIS A 63 30.44 5.53 7.85
N VAL A 64 29.38 5.16 7.12
CA VAL A 64 29.23 3.79 6.57
C VAL A 64 30.18 3.57 5.38
N LEU A 65 30.48 4.62 4.60
CA LEU A 65 31.50 4.55 3.54
C LEU A 65 32.92 4.41 4.10
N GLU A 66 33.26 5.10 5.19
CA GLU A 66 34.54 4.91 5.89
C GLU A 66 34.70 3.48 6.42
N GLN A 67 33.64 2.88 7.00
CA GLN A 67 33.71 1.52 7.53
C GLN A 67 33.73 0.42 6.46
N LEU A 68 33.19 0.66 5.26
CA LEU A 68 33.19 -0.32 4.15
C LEU A 68 34.38 -0.18 3.20
N THR A 69 35.06 0.97 3.20
CA THR A 69 36.25 1.22 2.35
C THR A 69 37.55 0.77 3.02
N ILE A 70 37.52 0.47 4.32
CA ILE A 70 38.63 -0.22 4.99
C ILE A 70 38.34 -1.72 4.87
N PRO A 71 38.88 -2.41 3.85
CA PRO A 71 38.88 -3.86 3.91
C PRO A 71 39.67 -4.25 5.16
N ASP A 72 39.14 -5.21 5.91
CA ASP A 72 39.76 -5.93 7.02
C ASP A 72 41.03 -6.71 6.60
N VAL A 73 41.83 -6.17 5.67
CA VAL A 73 43.19 -6.63 5.39
C VAL A 73 44.12 -6.03 6.45
N SER A 74 43.89 -6.39 7.70
CA SER A 74 44.96 -6.48 8.68
C SER A 74 44.83 -7.82 9.38
N GLY A 75 45.02 -8.89 8.60
CA GLY A 75 45.51 -10.14 9.15
C GLY A 75 46.81 -9.89 9.88
N LYS A 76 46.73 -9.87 11.22
CA LYS A 76 47.76 -10.23 12.18
C LYS A 76 47.10 -10.78 13.43
#